data_AF-K9ZR43-F1
#
_entry.id   AF-K9ZR43-F1
#
_cell.length_a   1.000
_cell.length_b   1.000
_cell.length_c   1.000
_cell.angle_alpha   90.00
_cell.angle_beta   90.00
_cell.angle_gamma   90.00
#
_symmetry.space_group_name_H-M   'P 1'
#
loop_
_entity.id
_entity.type
_entity.pdbx_description
1 polymer ?
#
loop_
_entity_poly.entity_id
_entity_poly.type
_entity_poly.pdbx_seq_one_letter_code
_entity_poly.pdbx_strand_id
1 'polypeptide(L)'
;MQRNHPQTKALKKVMESQKQENPRKRKLQQQQIKALEKVMGYPDKVRLMVLEVLREESGRELAAKARFNQEEFDWNEHNTEFRQDYADTSINELLAYAKRFYGLKDLDAVRERSKAHKKQRTARFAEAS
;
A
#
# COMPACT_ATOMS: atom_id res chain seq x y z
N MET A 1 -62.70 39.34 -11.44
CA MET A 1 -61.84 39.87 -12.52
C MET A 1 -60.46 40.19 -11.95
N GLN A 2 -59.41 39.70 -12.61
CA GLN A 2 -57.99 39.83 -12.26
C GLN A 2 -57.51 41.30 -12.31
N ARG A 3 -56.65 41.74 -11.37
CA ARG A 3 -55.50 42.68 -11.54
C ARG A 3 -54.54 42.47 -10.35
N ASN A 4 -53.43 41.74 -10.53
CA ASN A 4 -52.10 42.20 -10.95
C ASN A 4 -51.21 42.75 -9.81
N HIS A 5 -50.13 41.99 -9.56
CA HIS A 5 -49.01 42.16 -8.63
C HIS A 5 -48.27 43.51 -8.70
N PRO A 6 -47.57 43.87 -7.60
CA PRO A 6 -46.21 44.42 -7.74
C PRO A 6 -45.12 43.74 -6.89
N GLN A 7 -45.41 42.76 -6.02
CA GLN A 7 -44.37 42.20 -5.15
C GLN A 7 -43.50 41.09 -5.76
N THR A 8 -43.81 40.57 -6.96
CA THR A 8 -43.06 39.45 -7.56
C THR A 8 -41.92 39.84 -8.49
N LYS A 9 -41.66 41.13 -8.74
CA LYS A 9 -40.59 41.55 -9.66
C LYS A 9 -39.32 42.11 -8.99
N ALA A 10 -39.37 42.50 -7.72
CA ALA A 10 -38.21 43.07 -7.03
C ALA A 10 -37.39 42.04 -6.23
N LEU A 11 -38.02 40.96 -5.72
CA LEU A 11 -37.33 39.95 -4.91
C LEU A 11 -36.77 38.76 -5.72
N LYS A 12 -37.30 38.50 -6.92
CA LYS A 12 -36.72 37.47 -7.82
C LYS A 12 -35.44 37.92 -8.52
N LYS A 13 -35.22 39.23 -8.72
CA LYS A 13 -34.03 39.75 -9.41
C LYS A 13 -32.77 39.83 -8.52
N VAL A 14 -32.91 39.70 -7.20
CA VAL A 14 -31.76 39.71 -6.26
C VAL A 14 -31.32 38.30 -5.86
N MET A 15 -32.18 37.29 -6.01
CA MET A 15 -31.82 35.87 -5.86
C MET A 15 -31.39 35.20 -7.17
N GLU A 16 -31.34 35.94 -8.28
CA GLU A 16 -30.96 35.45 -9.61
C GLU A 16 -29.61 36.02 -10.07
N SER A 17 -28.77 36.45 -9.11
CA SER A 17 -27.45 37.00 -9.40
C SER A 17 -26.46 36.69 -8.29
N GLN A 18 -26.19 35.39 -8.07
CA GLN A 18 -24.86 34.92 -7.69
C GLN A 18 -24.83 33.38 -7.66
N LYS A 19 -23.74 32.85 -8.24
CA LYS A 19 -23.40 31.43 -8.40
C LYS A 19 -24.14 30.69 -9.52
N GLN A 20 -23.89 31.15 -10.75
CA GLN A 20 -23.46 30.19 -11.78
C GLN A 20 -22.31 29.38 -11.19
N GLU A 21 -22.59 28.18 -10.70
CA GLU A 21 -21.57 27.18 -10.42
C GLU A 21 -20.88 26.84 -11.74
N ASN A 22 -19.68 27.38 -11.88
CA ASN A 22 -18.81 27.23 -13.02
C ASN A 22 -18.51 25.72 -13.23
N PRO A 23 -19.03 25.03 -14.27
CA PRO A 23 -18.79 23.60 -14.47
C PRO A 23 -17.31 23.28 -14.77
N ARG A 24 -16.48 24.31 -14.99
CA ARG A 24 -15.04 24.21 -15.24
C ARG A 24 -14.19 23.87 -14.01
N LYS A 25 -14.74 23.93 -12.79
CA LYS A 25 -14.01 23.53 -11.57
C LYS A 25 -14.15 22.05 -11.18
N ARG A 26 -14.75 21.19 -12.02
CA ARG A 26 -14.79 19.74 -11.78
C ARG A 26 -13.66 18.94 -12.46
N LYS A 27 -12.62 19.61 -13.00
CA LYS A 27 -11.55 18.95 -13.79
C LYS A 27 -10.12 19.10 -13.26
N LEU A 28 -9.90 19.48 -11.99
CA LEU A 28 -8.54 19.75 -11.47
C LEU A 28 -8.26 19.17 -10.09
N GLN A 29 -8.82 18.01 -9.79
CA GLN A 29 -8.22 17.06 -8.85
C GLN A 29 -8.12 15.69 -9.53
N GLN A 30 -7.53 15.65 -10.73
CA GLN A 30 -6.86 14.43 -11.14
C GLN A 30 -5.69 14.27 -10.17
N GLN A 31 -5.89 13.49 -9.10
CA GLN A 31 -4.78 12.95 -8.33
C GLN A 31 -3.76 12.44 -9.33
N GLN A 32 -2.55 13.02 -9.32
CA GLN A 32 -1.46 12.52 -10.16
C GLN A 32 -1.23 11.07 -9.77
N ILE A 33 -1.75 10.14 -10.59
CA ILE A 33 -1.49 8.72 -10.44
C ILE A 33 0.01 8.55 -10.59
N LYS A 34 0.66 7.99 -9.57
CA LYS A 34 2.11 7.81 -9.56
C LYS A 34 2.51 6.89 -10.71
N ALA A 35 3.64 7.14 -11.34
CA ALA A 35 4.07 6.40 -12.54
C ALA A 35 4.07 4.88 -12.34
N LEU A 36 4.54 4.39 -11.18
CA LEU A 36 4.53 2.97 -10.82
C LEU A 36 3.12 2.37 -10.77
N GLU A 37 2.10 3.13 -10.39
CA GLU A 37 0.72 2.63 -10.35
C GLU A 37 0.11 2.48 -11.73
N LYS A 38 0.69 3.12 -12.75
CA LYS A 38 0.27 2.96 -14.15
C LYS A 38 0.80 1.69 -14.79
N VAL A 39 1.90 1.14 -14.26
CA VAL A 39 2.61 -0.01 -14.85
C VAL A 39 2.53 -1.27 -14.00
N MET A 40 2.32 -1.14 -12.68
CA MET A 40 2.29 -2.28 -11.77
C MET A 40 0.86 -2.59 -11.34
N GLY A 41 0.40 -3.78 -11.71
CA GLY A 41 -0.91 -4.28 -11.35
C GLY A 41 -1.03 -4.52 -9.83
N TYR A 42 -2.26 -4.57 -9.34
CA TYR A 42 -2.53 -5.00 -7.97
C TYR A 42 -1.94 -6.39 -7.63
N PRO A 43 -2.02 -7.41 -8.52
CA PRO A 43 -1.41 -8.71 -8.27
C PRO A 43 0.10 -8.64 -8.03
N ASP A 44 0.83 -7.82 -8.79
CA ASP A 44 2.27 -7.66 -8.64
C ASP A 44 2.63 -6.99 -7.31
N LYS A 45 1.85 -5.98 -6.90
CA LYS A 45 2.02 -5.34 -5.59
C LYS A 45 1.83 -6.34 -4.46
N VAL A 46 0.80 -7.18 -4.56
CA VAL A 46 0.54 -8.24 -3.59
C VAL A 46 1.68 -9.26 -3.59
N ARG A 47 2.16 -9.68 -4.77
CA ARG A 47 3.29 -10.60 -4.91
C ARG A 47 4.55 -10.06 -4.24
N LEU A 48 4.92 -8.82 -4.51
CA LEU A 48 6.08 -8.17 -3.91
C LEU A 48 5.95 -8.07 -2.38
N MET A 49 4.75 -7.82 -1.86
CA MET A 49 4.50 -7.80 -0.41
C MET A 49 4.72 -9.18 0.21
N VAL A 50 4.21 -10.26 -0.42
CA VAL A 50 4.41 -11.63 0.10
C VAL A 50 5.90 -12.00 0.06
N LEU A 51 6.61 -11.68 -1.03
CA LEU A 51 8.06 -11.88 -1.13
C LEU A 51 8.82 -11.13 -0.04
N GLU A 52 8.46 -9.87 0.23
CA GLU A 52 9.09 -9.08 1.30
C GLU A 52 8.94 -9.76 2.66
N VAL A 53 7.73 -10.25 2.97
CA VAL A 53 7.46 -10.94 4.25
C VAL A 53 8.26 -12.23 4.36
N LEU A 54 8.23 -13.08 3.33
CA LEU A 54 8.94 -14.36 3.34
C LEU A 54 10.46 -14.19 3.48
N ARG A 55 11.03 -13.22 2.76
CA ARG A 55 12.47 -12.90 2.84
C ARG A 55 12.88 -12.45 4.24
N GLU A 56 12.07 -11.61 4.87
CA GLU A 56 12.32 -11.09 6.20
C GLU A 56 12.17 -12.18 7.28
N GLU A 57 11.12 -13.01 7.20
CA GLU A 57 10.92 -14.12 8.16
C GLU A 57 12.06 -15.14 8.07
N SER A 58 12.37 -15.63 6.86
CA SER A 58 13.48 -16.58 6.64
C SER A 58 14.81 -16.00 7.10
N GLY A 59 15.12 -14.76 6.75
CA GLY A 59 16.36 -14.11 7.18
C GLY A 59 16.45 -13.96 8.69
N ARG A 60 15.33 -13.68 9.39
CA ARG A 60 15.31 -13.58 10.86
C ARG A 60 15.59 -14.91 11.53
N GLU A 61 15.00 -15.98 11.02
CA GLU A 61 15.24 -17.33 11.55
C GLU A 61 16.68 -17.77 11.33
N LEU A 62 17.22 -17.55 10.12
CA LEU A 62 18.61 -17.87 9.82
C LEU A 62 19.59 -17.02 10.64
N ALA A 63 19.34 -15.72 10.77
CA ALA A 63 20.15 -14.84 11.62
C ALA A 63 20.10 -15.24 13.10
N ALA A 64 18.93 -15.69 13.59
CA ALA A 64 18.81 -16.19 14.96
C ALA A 64 19.60 -17.50 15.16
N LYS A 65 19.55 -18.39 14.17
CA LYS A 65 20.31 -19.65 14.17
C LYS A 65 21.81 -19.41 14.14
N ALA A 66 22.30 -18.54 13.25
CA ALA A 66 23.71 -18.16 13.17
C ALA A 66 24.19 -17.58 14.51
N ARG A 67 23.41 -16.67 15.12
CA ARG A 67 23.72 -16.12 16.44
C ARG A 67 23.84 -17.20 17.53
N PHE A 68 22.93 -18.17 17.53
CA PHE A 68 22.98 -19.29 18.47
C PHE A 68 24.26 -20.14 18.28
N ASN A 69 24.67 -20.30 17.02
CA ASN A 69 25.88 -21.02 16.64
C ASN A 69 27.18 -20.20 16.75
N GLN A 70 27.10 -18.92 17.13
CA GLN A 70 28.24 -17.97 17.10
C GLN A 70 28.83 -17.76 15.69
N GLU A 71 28.00 -17.90 14.66
CA GLU A 71 28.32 -17.64 13.26
C GLU A 71 27.85 -16.24 12.85
N GLU A 72 28.50 -15.67 11.84
CA GLU A 72 28.02 -14.44 11.20
C GLU A 72 26.90 -14.74 10.20
N PHE A 73 25.94 -13.81 10.07
CA PHE A 73 24.88 -13.90 9.09
C PHE A 73 24.91 -12.68 8.18
N ASP A 74 25.18 -12.90 6.90
CA ASP A 74 25.16 -11.85 5.89
C ASP A 74 23.75 -11.66 5.30
N TRP A 75 23.12 -10.54 5.67
CA TRP A 75 21.83 -10.15 5.12
C TRP A 75 21.86 -9.87 3.62
N ASN A 76 22.98 -9.37 3.07
CA ASN A 76 23.08 -9.03 1.66
C ASN A 76 23.17 -10.28 0.79
N GLU A 77 23.92 -11.28 1.23
CA GLU A 77 24.00 -12.59 0.58
C GLU A 77 22.63 -13.25 0.56
N HIS A 78 22.00 -13.44 1.73
CA HIS A 78 20.64 -14.01 1.84
C HIS A 78 19.63 -13.28 0.95
N ASN A 79 19.67 -11.94 0.93
CA ASN A 79 18.75 -11.16 0.10
C ASN A 79 18.97 -11.38 -1.40
N THR A 80 20.20 -11.66 -1.81
CA THR A 80 20.54 -11.90 -3.21
C THR A 80 20.10 -13.28 -3.64
N GLU A 81 20.44 -14.30 -2.85
CA GLU A 81 20.01 -15.69 -3.07
C GLU A 81 18.49 -15.80 -3.07
N PHE A 82 17.81 -15.25 -2.06
CA PHE A 82 16.35 -15.27 -1.98
C PHE A 82 15.70 -14.63 -3.21
N ARG A 83 16.26 -13.54 -3.74
CA ARG A 83 15.73 -12.90 -4.96
C ARG A 83 15.92 -13.78 -6.19
N GLN A 84 17.01 -14.53 -6.28
CA GLN A 84 17.27 -15.45 -7.38
C GLN A 84 16.33 -16.66 -7.30
N ASP A 85 16.25 -17.29 -6.14
CA ASP A 85 15.46 -18.51 -5.91
C ASP A 85 13.96 -18.30 -6.16
N TYR A 86 13.44 -17.12 -5.81
CA TYR A 86 12.01 -16.83 -5.85
C TYR A 86 11.62 -15.77 -6.90
N ALA A 87 12.51 -15.42 -7.82
CA ALA A 87 12.31 -14.37 -8.83
C ALA A 87 11.00 -14.55 -9.61
N ASP A 88 10.72 -15.80 -10.02
CA ASP A 88 9.62 -16.17 -10.91
C ASP A 88 8.48 -16.93 -10.21
N THR A 89 8.58 -17.16 -8.90
CA THR A 89 7.57 -17.92 -8.13
C THR A 89 6.20 -17.24 -8.16
N SER A 90 5.16 -18.02 -8.40
CA SER A 90 3.80 -17.47 -8.50
C SER A 90 3.26 -17.01 -7.14
N ILE A 91 2.27 -16.11 -7.13
CA ILE A 91 1.66 -15.65 -5.87
C ILE A 91 1.00 -16.78 -5.08
N ASN A 92 0.42 -17.76 -5.76
CA ASN A 92 -0.24 -18.89 -5.11
C ASN A 92 0.77 -19.78 -4.36
N GLU A 93 1.94 -20.02 -4.96
CA GLU A 93 3.03 -20.77 -4.32
C GLU A 93 3.61 -19.98 -3.14
N LEU A 94 3.82 -18.67 -3.30
CA LEU A 94 4.32 -17.82 -2.22
C LEU A 94 3.36 -17.81 -1.02
N LEU A 95 2.04 -17.74 -1.26
CA LEU A 95 1.04 -17.85 -0.19
C LEU A 95 1.04 -19.25 0.45
N ALA A 96 1.28 -20.30 -0.33
CA ALA A 96 1.43 -21.65 0.21
C ALA A 96 2.66 -21.76 1.13
N TYR A 97 3.80 -21.17 0.76
CA TYR A 97 4.98 -21.09 1.62
C TYR A 97 4.71 -20.28 2.89
N ALA A 98 4.07 -19.12 2.76
CA ALA A 98 3.71 -18.29 3.91
C ALA A 98 2.84 -19.03 4.93
N LYS A 99 1.88 -19.82 4.43
CA LYS A 99 1.04 -20.68 5.27
C LYS A 99 1.83 -21.84 5.88
N ARG A 100 2.62 -22.54 5.07
CA ARG A 100 3.33 -23.76 5.47
C ARG A 100 4.42 -23.49 6.51
N PHE A 101 5.24 -22.46 6.30
CA PHE A 101 6.40 -22.21 7.13
C PHE A 101 6.12 -21.24 8.28
N TYR A 102 5.22 -20.27 8.08
CA TYR A 102 4.99 -19.19 9.04
C TYR A 102 3.56 -19.11 9.57
N GLY A 103 2.69 -20.06 9.20
CA GLY A 103 1.30 -20.11 9.66
C GLY A 103 0.42 -18.96 9.16
N LEU A 104 0.85 -18.22 8.14
CA LEU A 104 0.11 -17.08 7.58
C LEU A 104 -0.97 -17.60 6.63
N LYS A 105 -2.18 -17.79 7.16
CA LYS A 105 -3.25 -18.56 6.51
C LYS A 105 -3.83 -17.91 5.26
N ASP A 106 -3.79 -16.59 5.19
CA ASP A 106 -4.41 -15.78 4.15
C ASP A 106 -3.62 -14.48 3.92
N LEU A 107 -4.08 -13.71 2.93
CA LEU A 107 -3.44 -12.45 2.55
C LEU A 107 -3.51 -11.39 3.67
N ASP A 108 -4.53 -11.41 4.52
CA ASP A 108 -4.66 -10.45 5.61
C ASP A 108 -3.63 -10.72 6.71
N ALA A 109 -3.39 -11.99 7.05
CA ALA A 109 -2.29 -12.37 7.94
C ALA A 109 -0.93 -11.90 7.39
N VAL A 110 -0.69 -12.01 6.07
CA VAL A 110 0.54 -11.50 5.45
C VAL A 110 0.62 -9.98 5.52
N ARG A 111 -0.48 -9.25 5.30
CA ARG A 111 -0.53 -7.79 5.40
C ARG A 111 -0.19 -7.31 6.81
N GLU A 112 -0.80 -7.93 7.83
CA GLU A 112 -0.51 -7.59 9.22
C GLU A 112 0.95 -7.87 9.57
N ARG A 113 1.50 -8.99 9.05
CA ARG A 113 2.93 -9.28 9.24
C ARG A 113 3.83 -8.25 8.57
N SER A 114 3.52 -7.85 7.33
CA SER A 114 4.25 -6.80 6.61
C SER A 114 4.24 -5.46 7.37
N LYS A 115 3.09 -5.09 7.96
CA LYS A 115 3.00 -3.90 8.83
C LYS A 115 3.89 -4.03 10.07
N ALA A 116 3.91 -5.20 10.71
CA ALA A 116 4.76 -5.45 11.87
C ALA A 116 6.25 -5.32 11.52
N HIS A 117 6.70 -5.87 10.38
CA HIS A 117 8.07 -5.70 9.90
C HIS A 117 8.43 -4.24 9.67
N LYS A 118 7.56 -3.49 8.99
CA LYS A 118 7.76 -2.06 8.75
C LYS A 118 7.91 -1.29 10.06
N LYS A 119 7.03 -1.53 11.03
CA LYS A 119 7.10 -0.91 12.36
C LYS A 119 8.43 -1.20 13.06
N GLN A 120 8.89 -2.45 13.01
CA GLN A 120 10.18 -2.83 13.61
C GLN A 120 11.37 -2.16 12.91
N ARG A 121 11.36 -2.04 11.58
CA ARG A 121 12.41 -1.32 10.86
C ARG A 121 12.42 0.17 11.23
N THR A 122 11.26 0.82 11.27
CA THR A 122 11.15 2.23 11.67
C THR A 122 11.65 2.46 13.10
N ALA A 123 11.35 1.55 14.03
CA ALA A 123 11.83 1.64 15.41
C ALA A 123 13.37 1.61 15.48
N ARG A 124 14.01 0.69 14.75
CA ARG A 124 15.48 0.60 14.68
C ARG A 124 16.13 1.89 14.14
N PHE A 125 15.53 2.52 13.13
CA PHE A 125 16.05 3.78 12.60
C PHE A 125 15.91 4.93 13.60
N ALA A 126 14.81 4.96 14.37
CA ALA A 126 14.59 5.97 15.40
C ALA A 126 15.55 5.82 16.59
N GLU A 127 15.92 4.59 16.97
CA GLU A 127 16.89 4.31 18.03
C GLU A 127 18.34 4.58 17.62
N ALA A 128 18.64 4.58 16.32
CA ALA A 128 19.97 4.83 15.78
C ALA A 128 20.23 6.30 15.38
N SER A 129 19.24 7.19 15.55
CA SER A 129 19.32 8.63 15.26
C SER A 129 19.49 9.44 16.55
#